data_AF-A0A7X1VQK3-F1
#
_entry.id   AF-A0A7X1VQK3-F1
#
_cell.length_a   1.000
_cell.length_b   1.000
_cell.length_c   1.000
_cell.angle_alpha   90.00
_cell.angle_beta   90.00
_cell.angle_gamma   90.00
#
_symmetry.space_group_name_H-M   'P 1'
#
loop_
_entity.id
_entity.type
_entity.pdbx_description
1 polymer ?
#
loop_
_entity_poly.entity_id
_entity_poly.type
_entity_poly.pdbx_seq_one_letter_code
_entity_poly.pdbx_strand_id
1 'polypeptide(L)'
;MTGRDGHQRRGCLRLSAADLTTWTVSLNSVRARSAEWGGPGRNVTKVESHGMGCISPERGMDPVAGDAGDAGRRLGAVIAALDGPGFAPCLSDWFGACIGIDNLTVLVWAGNAPPRCLHRSAREESVHASVDEIYCAGGYLLDPFFVLDRSEAPAGVYRLCDVAPDQFRSSEYYTSYYRDTKIVDEMVYVLRPAFGVSIHVCLGRDVTSDTPFSDAAYETAMGLLPVVVALAARHWGHITVDAVVSESGQGAGSGMADITARFSDRLKTLCGVVLTRRQSETALLILRGHSSGSAARMLGVSPQTVKVFRKQLYARCAISSQAELFAMMMPILARLS
;
A
#
# COMPACT_ATOMS: atom_id res chain seq x y z
N MET A 1 -15.14 -2.22 64.86
CA MET A 1 -16.43 -1.77 64.33
C MET A 1 -16.38 -0.26 64.19
N THR A 2 -16.71 0.23 62.98
CA THR A 2 -17.11 1.62 62.60
C THR A 2 -16.16 2.76 63.01
N GLY A 3 -15.58 3.58 62.15
CA GLY A 3 -15.85 3.99 60.78
C GLY A 3 -15.42 5.46 60.68
N ARG A 4 -14.77 5.89 59.60
CA ARG A 4 -14.61 7.32 59.24
C ARG A 4 -14.22 7.48 57.77
N ASP A 5 -15.20 7.97 57.02
CA ASP A 5 -15.19 8.88 55.88
C ASP A 5 -13.89 9.16 55.10
N GLY A 6 -13.97 8.89 53.80
CA GLY A 6 -13.08 9.41 52.76
C GLY A 6 -13.87 9.67 51.49
N HIS A 7 -14.51 10.83 51.41
CA HIS A 7 -15.26 11.32 50.26
C HIS A 7 -14.26 11.88 49.23
N GLN A 8 -14.06 11.22 48.09
CA GLN A 8 -13.24 11.76 47.00
C GLN A 8 -14.06 11.89 45.71
N ARG A 9 -14.12 13.14 45.25
CA ARG A 9 -14.96 13.68 44.19
C ARG A 9 -14.56 13.12 42.82
N ARG A 10 -15.54 12.65 42.04
CA ARG A 10 -15.40 12.39 40.60
C ARG A 10 -15.49 13.72 39.85
N GLY A 11 -14.38 14.14 39.26
CA GLY A 11 -14.32 15.28 38.35
C GLY A 11 -14.92 14.91 36.99
N CYS A 12 -16.11 15.42 36.72
CA CYS A 12 -16.72 15.45 35.40
C CYS A 12 -16.12 16.65 34.64
N LEU A 13 -15.18 16.40 33.73
CA LEU A 13 -14.74 17.41 32.77
C LEU A 13 -15.69 17.36 31.56
N ARG A 14 -16.64 18.29 31.57
CA ARG A 14 -17.44 18.67 30.41
C ARG A 14 -16.52 19.39 29.41
N LEU A 15 -16.31 18.81 28.24
CA LEU A 15 -15.73 19.52 27.10
C LEU A 15 -16.82 20.36 26.44
N SER A 16 -16.51 21.65 26.27
CA SER A 16 -17.37 22.70 25.71
C SER A 16 -17.34 22.68 24.19
N ALA A 17 -18.47 23.01 23.56
CA ALA A 17 -18.71 22.98 22.10
C ALA A 17 -18.02 24.12 21.30
N ALA A 18 -16.79 24.50 21.66
CA ALA A 18 -16.09 25.65 21.06
C ALA A 18 -14.79 25.31 20.29
N ASP A 19 -14.36 24.04 20.22
CA ASP A 19 -13.09 23.64 19.58
C ASP A 19 -13.23 23.11 18.14
N LEU A 20 -14.38 23.32 17.48
CA LEU A 20 -14.67 22.82 16.14
C LEU A 20 -14.79 23.94 15.10
N THR A 21 -13.74 24.74 14.89
CA THR A 21 -13.69 25.68 13.73
C THR A 21 -12.29 26.21 13.44
N THR A 22 -11.33 25.36 13.03
CA THR A 22 -10.21 25.82 12.15
C THR A 22 -9.41 24.66 11.57
N TRP A 23 -9.87 24.09 10.44
CA TRP A 23 -9.00 23.34 9.52
C TRP A 23 -9.49 23.53 8.09
N THR A 24 -9.27 24.73 7.54
CA THR A 24 -9.27 24.94 6.09
C THR A 24 -7.82 25.06 5.68
N VAL A 25 -7.21 23.95 5.24
CA VAL A 25 -5.88 23.96 4.62
C VAL A 25 -6.03 23.81 3.11
N SER A 26 -5.53 24.83 2.43
CA SER A 26 -5.56 25.09 1.00
C SER A 26 -4.89 23.98 0.17
N LEU A 27 -5.60 23.51 -0.85
CA LEU A 27 -5.20 22.50 -1.86
C LEU A 27 -4.03 22.94 -2.78
N ASN A 28 -3.44 24.12 -2.59
CA ASN A 28 -2.37 24.64 -3.44
C ASN A 28 -0.93 24.28 -3.02
N SER A 29 -0.73 23.54 -1.92
CA SER A 29 0.62 23.23 -1.41
C SER A 29 1.30 22.00 -2.02
N VAL A 30 0.57 21.15 -2.76
CA VAL A 30 1.12 19.92 -3.39
C VAL A 30 1.75 20.21 -4.76
N ARG A 31 1.38 21.31 -5.45
CA ARG A 31 2.04 21.73 -6.70
C ARG A 31 3.28 22.62 -6.50
N ALA A 32 3.46 23.23 -5.33
CA ALA A 32 4.50 24.25 -5.12
C ALA A 32 5.87 23.70 -4.66
N ARG A 33 5.97 22.44 -4.22
CA ARG A 33 7.26 21.86 -3.77
C ARG A 33 8.13 21.23 -4.86
N SER A 34 7.67 21.26 -6.11
CA SER A 34 8.42 20.73 -7.26
C SER A 34 9.19 21.78 -8.07
N ALA A 35 9.15 23.06 -7.68
CA ALA A 35 9.68 24.16 -8.51
C ALA A 35 10.87 24.95 -7.90
N GLU A 36 11.37 24.62 -6.70
CA GLU A 36 12.44 25.38 -6.04
C GLU A 36 13.78 24.64 -5.97
N TRP A 37 14.28 24.12 -7.08
CA TRP A 37 15.71 23.78 -7.22
C TRP A 37 16.16 24.01 -8.67
N GLY A 38 16.44 25.26 -9.02
CA GLY A 38 16.91 25.62 -10.36
C GLY A 38 17.76 26.89 -10.38
N GLY A 39 19.04 26.75 -10.73
CA GLY A 39 19.92 27.82 -11.18
C GLY A 39 21.27 27.25 -11.67
N PRO A 40 22.01 27.92 -12.56
CA PRO A 40 21.57 28.34 -13.90
C PRO A 40 22.46 27.74 -15.02
N GLY A 41 21.86 27.58 -16.21
CA GLY A 41 22.51 27.78 -17.50
C GLY A 41 23.43 26.69 -18.07
N ARG A 42 22.93 25.96 -19.08
CA ARG A 42 23.61 25.82 -20.37
C ARG A 42 22.67 25.29 -21.45
N ASN A 43 22.62 26.02 -22.56
CA ASN A 43 21.98 25.66 -23.82
C ASN A 43 22.47 24.28 -24.29
N VAL A 44 21.54 23.36 -24.56
CA VAL A 44 21.78 22.29 -25.54
C VAL A 44 20.54 22.14 -26.42
N THR A 45 20.84 22.24 -27.69
CA THR A 45 20.04 22.11 -28.90
C THR A 45 18.96 21.03 -28.91
N LYS A 46 17.81 21.44 -29.43
CA LYS A 46 16.70 20.67 -29.98
C LYS A 46 17.19 19.47 -30.80
N VAL A 47 16.87 18.26 -30.36
CA VAL A 47 16.86 17.05 -31.21
C VAL A 47 15.42 16.58 -31.26
N GLU A 48 14.81 16.76 -32.43
CA GLU A 48 13.53 16.15 -32.77
C GLU A 48 13.75 14.64 -32.91
N SER A 49 13.07 13.84 -32.08
CA SER A 49 12.87 12.42 -32.34
C SER A 49 11.39 12.13 -32.43
N HIS A 50 11.00 11.65 -33.60
CA HIS A 50 9.66 11.31 -34.02
C HIS A 50 9.04 10.19 -33.16
N GLY A 51 7.77 10.40 -32.77
CA GLY A 51 6.69 9.44 -32.93
C GLY A 51 6.77 8.10 -32.18
N MET A 52 6.08 8.03 -31.04
CA MET A 52 5.13 6.96 -30.80
C MET A 52 3.96 7.57 -30.02
N GLY A 53 2.87 7.87 -30.74
CA GLY A 53 1.69 8.50 -30.17
C GLY A 53 1.06 7.59 -29.12
N CYS A 54 0.83 8.14 -27.93
CA CYS A 54 -0.12 7.57 -26.98
C CYS A 54 -1.49 7.60 -27.66
N ILE A 55 -1.94 6.45 -28.15
CA ILE A 55 -3.32 6.26 -28.59
C ILE A 55 -4.16 6.36 -27.32
N SER A 56 -4.87 7.48 -27.16
CA SER A 56 -5.92 7.61 -26.15
C SER A 56 -6.94 6.50 -26.39
N PRO A 57 -7.23 5.61 -25.42
CA PRO A 57 -8.34 4.70 -25.59
C PRO A 57 -9.61 5.52 -25.67
N GLU A 58 -10.47 5.16 -26.63
CA GLU A 58 -11.79 5.72 -26.78
C GLU A 58 -12.55 5.65 -25.45
N ARG A 59 -13.42 6.63 -25.18
CA ARG A 59 -14.25 6.69 -23.98
C ARG A 59 -15.17 5.45 -23.95
N GLY A 60 -14.69 4.37 -23.34
CA GLY A 60 -15.54 3.30 -22.86
C GLY A 60 -16.51 3.92 -21.87
N MET A 61 -17.80 3.75 -22.14
CA MET A 61 -18.85 4.09 -21.19
C MET A 61 -18.62 3.22 -19.95
N ASP A 62 -18.30 3.85 -18.81
CA ASP A 62 -18.22 3.14 -17.53
C ASP A 62 -19.52 2.35 -17.33
N PRO A 63 -19.47 1.13 -16.79
CA PRO A 63 -20.68 0.40 -16.42
C PRO A 63 -21.35 1.19 -15.30
N VAL A 64 -22.31 2.04 -15.70
CA VAL A 64 -23.30 2.80 -14.94
C VAL A 64 -22.78 3.30 -13.59
N ALA A 65 -22.42 4.59 -13.52
CA ALA A 65 -22.42 5.32 -12.26
C ALA A 65 -23.75 5.00 -11.55
N GLY A 66 -23.69 4.27 -10.44
CA GLY A 66 -24.87 3.74 -9.78
C GLY A 66 -25.87 4.86 -9.48
N ASP A 67 -27.17 4.55 -9.56
CA ASP A 67 -28.23 5.45 -9.12
C ASP A 67 -27.84 6.03 -7.75
N ALA A 68 -27.76 7.36 -7.63
CA ALA A 68 -27.38 8.02 -6.38
C ALA A 68 -28.31 7.60 -5.22
N GLY A 69 -29.56 7.24 -5.53
CA GLY A 69 -30.49 6.63 -4.59
C GLY A 69 -30.06 5.24 -4.11
N ASP A 70 -29.51 4.40 -4.99
CA ASP A 70 -28.96 3.09 -4.65
C ASP A 70 -27.67 3.19 -3.82
N ALA A 71 -26.76 4.07 -4.23
CA ALA A 71 -25.53 4.35 -3.47
C ALA A 71 -25.85 4.81 -2.04
N GLY A 72 -26.83 5.70 -1.87
CA GLY A 72 -27.29 6.17 -0.57
C GLY A 72 -27.90 5.07 0.30
N ARG A 73 -28.74 4.20 -0.29
CA ARG A 73 -29.31 3.05 0.44
C ARG A 73 -28.23 2.08 0.93
N ARG A 74 -27.24 1.77 0.09
CA ARG A 74 -26.12 0.88 0.44
C ARG A 74 -25.23 1.48 1.52
N LEU A 75 -24.96 2.78 1.47
CA LEU A 75 -24.26 3.47 2.56
C LEU A 75 -25.03 3.35 3.90
N GLY A 76 -26.35 3.47 3.86
CA GLY A 76 -27.20 3.23 5.04
C GLY A 76 -27.01 1.83 5.64
N ALA A 77 -26.89 0.80 4.78
CA ALA A 77 -26.59 -0.56 5.22
C ALA A 77 -25.19 -0.69 5.84
N VAL A 78 -24.16 -0.05 5.25
CA VAL A 78 -22.80 0.01 5.82
C VAL A 78 -22.83 0.61 7.23
N ILE A 79 -23.54 1.73 7.41
CA ILE A 79 -23.67 2.41 8.71
C ILE A 79 -24.39 1.52 9.72
N ALA A 80 -25.48 0.86 9.32
CA ALA A 80 -26.21 -0.07 10.19
C ALA A 80 -25.37 -1.28 10.62
N ALA A 81 -24.40 -1.69 9.79
CA ALA A 81 -23.52 -2.83 10.04
C ALA A 81 -22.23 -2.47 10.80
N LEU A 82 -22.03 -1.20 11.21
CA LEU A 82 -20.88 -0.76 11.99
C LEU A 82 -20.64 -1.64 13.22
N ASP A 83 -19.36 -1.79 13.58
CA ASP A 83 -18.87 -2.68 14.65
C ASP A 83 -19.28 -4.16 14.54
N GLY A 84 -19.92 -4.59 13.44
CA GLY A 84 -20.38 -5.96 13.23
C GLY A 84 -19.67 -6.66 12.06
N PRO A 85 -19.84 -8.00 11.94
CA PRO A 85 -19.22 -8.80 10.87
C PRO A 85 -19.78 -8.48 9.48
N GLY A 86 -20.96 -7.85 9.39
CA GLY A 86 -21.59 -7.44 8.14
C GLY A 86 -20.98 -6.16 7.53
N PHE A 87 -20.13 -5.44 8.27
CA PHE A 87 -19.59 -4.16 7.82
C PHE A 87 -18.82 -4.28 6.50
N ALA A 88 -17.83 -5.17 6.43
CA ALA A 88 -16.97 -5.28 5.26
C ALA A 88 -17.69 -5.79 4.00
N PRO A 89 -18.61 -6.79 4.07
CA PRO A 89 -19.49 -7.12 2.96
C PRO A 89 -20.33 -5.94 2.46
N CYS A 90 -21.01 -5.21 3.37
CA CYS A 90 -21.79 -4.03 2.99
C CYS A 90 -20.91 -2.93 2.36
N LEU A 91 -19.67 -2.77 2.86
CA LEU A 91 -18.70 -1.81 2.33
C LEU A 91 -18.31 -2.17 0.89
N SER A 92 -18.06 -3.45 0.63
CA SER A 92 -17.79 -3.99 -0.71
C SER A 92 -18.96 -3.72 -1.66
N ASP A 93 -20.19 -4.02 -1.23
CA ASP A 93 -21.39 -3.74 -2.02
C ASP A 93 -21.56 -2.25 -2.33
N TRP A 94 -21.25 -1.38 -1.36
CA TRP A 94 -21.34 0.06 -1.54
C TRP A 94 -20.29 0.58 -2.53
N PHE A 95 -19.04 0.13 -2.45
CA PHE A 95 -18.02 0.45 -3.44
C PHE A 95 -18.36 -0.13 -4.82
N GLY A 96 -18.96 -1.31 -4.88
CA GLY A 96 -19.47 -1.90 -6.12
C GLY A 96 -20.48 -0.98 -6.82
N ALA A 97 -21.39 -0.36 -6.06
CA ALA A 97 -22.37 0.57 -6.62
C ALA A 97 -21.80 1.95 -6.99
N CYS A 98 -20.79 2.45 -6.25
CA CYS A 98 -20.24 3.78 -6.49
C CYS A 98 -19.13 3.81 -7.55
N ILE A 99 -18.26 2.79 -7.56
CA ILE A 99 -17.00 2.76 -8.32
C ILE A 99 -16.98 1.59 -9.33
N GLY A 100 -17.82 0.56 -9.12
CA GLY A 100 -17.89 -0.61 -9.99
C GLY A 100 -16.76 -1.61 -9.75
N ILE A 101 -16.33 -1.84 -8.51
CA ILE A 101 -15.27 -2.81 -8.22
C ILE A 101 -15.69 -4.26 -8.52
N ASP A 102 -14.73 -5.12 -8.84
CA ASP A 102 -14.95 -6.58 -8.99
C ASP A 102 -14.55 -7.36 -7.74
N ASN A 103 -13.56 -6.83 -7.02
CA ASN A 103 -13.08 -7.41 -5.78
C ASN A 103 -12.64 -6.33 -4.77
N LEU A 104 -12.62 -6.72 -3.50
CA LEU A 104 -12.20 -5.93 -2.37
C LEU A 104 -11.40 -6.79 -1.41
N THR A 105 -10.24 -6.28 -0.98
CA THR A 105 -9.45 -6.85 0.11
C THR A 105 -9.21 -5.79 1.18
N VAL A 106 -9.37 -6.16 2.45
CA VAL A 106 -9.03 -5.30 3.60
C VAL A 106 -7.86 -5.92 4.34
N LEU A 107 -6.76 -5.18 4.43
CA LEU A 107 -5.56 -5.57 5.18
C LEU A 107 -5.36 -4.65 6.38
N VAL A 108 -4.99 -5.23 7.52
CA VAL A 108 -4.52 -4.48 8.68
C VAL A 108 -3.02 -4.63 8.84
N TRP A 109 -2.37 -3.50 9.10
CA TRP A 109 -0.97 -3.41 9.47
C TRP A 109 -0.88 -2.82 10.87
N ALA A 110 -0.06 -3.45 11.71
CA ALA A 110 0.16 -3.01 13.08
C ALA A 110 1.65 -3.01 13.39
N GLY A 111 2.21 -1.83 13.63
CA GLY A 111 3.65 -1.66 13.80
C GLY A 111 4.39 -2.30 12.63
N ASN A 112 5.17 -3.34 12.93
CA ASN A 112 5.99 -4.05 11.94
C ASN A 112 5.60 -5.52 11.75
N ALA A 113 4.44 -5.92 12.25
CA ALA A 113 3.91 -7.24 11.94
C ALA A 113 3.60 -7.35 10.44
N PRO A 114 3.65 -8.56 9.87
CA PRO A 114 3.04 -8.85 8.57
C PRO A 114 1.58 -8.38 8.51
N PRO A 115 1.06 -8.07 7.31
CA PRO A 115 -0.33 -7.71 7.19
C PRO A 115 -1.21 -8.90 7.53
N ARG A 116 -2.38 -8.63 8.11
CA ARG A 116 -3.45 -9.61 8.26
C ARG A 116 -4.62 -9.23 7.39
N CYS A 117 -5.18 -10.20 6.69
CA CYS A 117 -6.43 -10.02 5.96
C CYS A 117 -7.62 -9.99 6.94
N LEU A 118 -8.32 -8.86 6.99
CA LEU A 118 -9.56 -8.70 7.76
C LEU A 118 -10.79 -9.13 6.95
N HIS A 119 -10.75 -8.91 5.63
CA HIS A 119 -11.84 -9.25 4.73
C HIS A 119 -11.34 -9.41 3.31
N ARG A 120 -12.02 -10.28 2.55
CA ARG A 120 -11.87 -10.43 1.10
C ARG A 120 -13.22 -10.76 0.48
N SER A 121 -13.49 -10.21 -0.69
CA SER A 121 -14.67 -10.51 -1.48
C SER A 121 -14.33 -10.33 -2.96
N ALA A 122 -14.52 -11.34 -3.79
CA ALA A 122 -14.32 -11.24 -5.23
C ALA A 122 -15.46 -11.91 -5.98
N ARG A 123 -15.73 -11.44 -7.20
CA ARG A 123 -16.54 -12.20 -8.16
C ARG A 123 -15.75 -13.38 -8.71
N GLU A 124 -14.46 -13.17 -8.97
CA GLU A 124 -13.52 -14.20 -9.38
C GLU A 124 -12.68 -14.66 -8.17
N GLU A 125 -13.14 -15.71 -7.48
CA GLU A 125 -12.55 -16.14 -6.20
C GLU A 125 -11.04 -16.47 -6.28
N SER A 126 -10.55 -16.88 -7.47
CA SER A 126 -9.11 -17.16 -7.67
C SER A 126 -8.21 -15.95 -7.45
N VAL A 127 -8.76 -14.73 -7.52
CA VAL A 127 -8.02 -13.48 -7.22
C VAL A 127 -7.41 -13.52 -5.81
N HIS A 128 -8.09 -14.17 -4.86
CA HIS A 128 -7.63 -14.23 -3.48
C HIS A 128 -6.95 -15.54 -3.06
N ALA A 129 -6.80 -16.49 -3.98
CA ALA A 129 -6.33 -17.84 -3.67
C ALA A 129 -4.98 -17.87 -2.93
N SER A 130 -4.13 -16.87 -3.16
CA SER A 130 -2.76 -16.83 -2.66
C SER A 130 -2.48 -15.71 -1.65
N VAL A 131 -3.52 -15.00 -1.18
CA VAL A 131 -3.34 -13.83 -0.31
C VAL A 131 -2.66 -14.21 1.00
N ASP A 132 -3.10 -15.27 1.67
CA ASP A 132 -2.49 -15.66 2.95
C ASP A 132 -1.15 -16.36 2.76
N GLU A 133 -1.08 -17.32 1.83
CA GLU A 133 0.08 -18.21 1.65
C GLU A 133 1.27 -17.55 0.97
N ILE A 134 1.05 -16.54 0.12
CA ILE A 134 2.11 -15.89 -0.66
C ILE A 134 2.26 -14.43 -0.25
N TYR A 135 1.15 -13.67 -0.19
CA TYR A 135 1.25 -12.23 0.07
C TYR A 135 1.52 -11.93 1.55
N CYS A 136 0.66 -12.36 2.47
CA CYS A 136 0.84 -12.16 3.91
C CYS A 136 2.10 -12.85 4.42
N ALA A 137 2.46 -13.99 3.81
CA ALA A 137 3.69 -14.71 4.07
C ALA A 137 4.96 -14.04 3.53
N GLY A 138 4.94 -12.83 2.97
CA GLY A 138 6.16 -12.08 2.64
C GLY A 138 6.19 -11.41 1.27
N GLY A 139 5.24 -11.73 0.38
CA GLY A 139 5.07 -11.01 -0.89
C GLY A 139 4.85 -9.51 -0.69
N TYR A 140 4.19 -9.13 0.42
CA TYR A 140 3.97 -7.73 0.79
C TYR A 140 5.25 -6.89 0.90
N LEU A 141 6.42 -7.51 1.15
CA LEU A 141 7.69 -6.80 1.26
C LEU A 141 8.13 -6.17 -0.08
N LEU A 142 7.55 -6.67 -1.18
CA LEU A 142 7.78 -6.20 -2.55
C LEU A 142 6.64 -5.32 -3.07
N ASP A 143 5.56 -5.17 -2.30
CA ASP A 143 4.40 -4.37 -2.66
C ASP A 143 4.69 -2.85 -2.54
N PRO A 144 4.44 -2.05 -3.59
CA PRO A 144 4.50 -0.59 -3.53
C PRO A 144 3.65 0.05 -2.42
N PHE A 145 2.46 -0.49 -2.12
CA PHE A 145 1.59 0.04 -1.06
C PHE A 145 2.18 -0.18 0.33
N PHE A 146 2.92 -1.28 0.55
CA PHE A 146 3.69 -1.46 1.77
C PHE A 146 4.77 -0.39 1.91
N VAL A 147 5.52 -0.11 0.85
CA VAL A 147 6.55 0.94 0.85
C VAL A 147 5.94 2.31 1.14
N LEU A 148 4.81 2.63 0.50
CA LEU A 148 4.05 3.84 0.72
C LEU A 148 3.61 3.97 2.19
N ASP A 149 3.05 2.90 2.76
CA ASP A 149 2.60 2.89 4.14
C ASP A 149 3.74 3.13 5.13
N ARG A 150 4.88 2.46 4.92
CA ARG A 150 6.11 2.63 5.71
C ARG A 150 6.76 4.00 5.56
N SER A 151 6.43 4.75 4.50
CA SER A 151 6.83 6.15 4.35
C SER A 151 5.95 7.12 5.12
N GLU A 152 5.00 6.60 5.93
CA GLU A 152 4.04 7.39 6.72
C GLU A 152 3.16 8.28 5.84
N ALA A 153 2.83 7.81 4.64
CA ALA A 153 1.88 8.49 3.77
C ALA A 153 0.56 8.77 4.52
N PRO A 154 -0.02 9.97 4.35
CA PRO A 154 -1.28 10.34 4.99
C PRO A 154 -2.43 9.47 4.51
N ALA A 155 -3.57 9.56 5.19
CA ALA A 155 -4.76 8.87 4.73
C ALA A 155 -5.20 9.41 3.36
N GLY A 156 -5.49 8.52 2.41
CA GLY A 156 -5.76 8.91 1.02
C GLY A 156 -6.05 7.73 0.11
N VAL A 157 -6.36 8.03 -1.15
CA VAL A 157 -6.55 7.04 -2.23
C VAL A 157 -5.35 7.07 -3.16
N TYR A 158 -4.72 5.93 -3.34
CA TYR A 158 -3.49 5.79 -4.11
C TYR A 158 -3.70 4.76 -5.21
N ARG A 159 -3.33 5.09 -6.44
CA ARG A 159 -3.33 4.11 -7.56
C ARG A 159 -2.00 3.39 -7.59
N LEU A 160 -2.01 2.13 -8.00
CA LEU A 160 -0.78 1.36 -8.18
C LEU A 160 0.20 2.08 -9.12
N CYS A 161 -0.30 2.70 -10.19
CA CYS A 161 0.54 3.44 -11.14
C CYS A 161 1.24 4.68 -10.57
N ASP A 162 0.69 5.30 -9.51
CA ASP A 162 1.27 6.49 -8.88
C ASP A 162 2.39 6.14 -7.88
N VAL A 163 2.34 4.94 -7.31
CA VAL A 163 3.24 4.51 -6.21
C VAL A 163 4.22 3.44 -6.65
N ALA A 164 3.93 2.72 -7.73
CA ALA A 164 4.78 1.66 -8.25
C ALA A 164 6.10 2.22 -8.79
N PRO A 165 7.23 1.51 -8.59
CA PRO A 165 8.51 1.84 -9.22
C PRO A 165 8.45 1.81 -10.76
N ASP A 166 9.41 2.50 -11.37
CA ASP A 166 9.48 2.73 -12.81
C ASP A 166 9.62 1.45 -13.66
N GLN A 167 10.09 0.34 -13.08
CA GLN A 167 10.16 -0.98 -13.73
C GLN A 167 9.31 -2.03 -13.01
N PHE A 168 8.32 -1.63 -12.21
CA PHE A 168 7.49 -2.56 -11.43
C PHE A 168 6.75 -3.57 -12.31
N ARG A 169 6.08 -3.13 -13.38
CA ARG A 169 5.34 -4.02 -14.30
C ARG A 169 6.23 -5.02 -15.05
N SER A 170 7.53 -4.75 -15.13
CA SER A 170 8.55 -5.65 -15.69
C SER A 170 9.32 -6.44 -14.63
N SER A 171 9.01 -6.25 -13.35
CA SER A 171 9.66 -6.98 -12.26
C SER A 171 9.18 -8.43 -12.21
N GLU A 172 10.06 -9.32 -11.76
CA GLU A 172 9.71 -10.74 -11.56
C GLU A 172 8.60 -10.92 -10.53
N TYR A 173 8.51 -10.01 -9.56
CA TYR A 173 7.40 -9.98 -8.61
C TYR A 173 6.07 -9.76 -9.33
N TYR A 174 5.98 -8.76 -10.22
CA TYR A 174 4.76 -8.51 -10.96
C TYR A 174 4.40 -9.66 -11.91
N THR A 175 5.39 -10.23 -12.60
CA THR A 175 5.13 -11.32 -13.58
C THR A 175 4.77 -12.65 -12.93
N SER A 176 5.26 -12.94 -11.72
CA SER A 176 4.99 -14.21 -11.02
C SER A 176 3.84 -14.14 -10.01
N TYR A 177 3.53 -12.96 -9.47
CA TYR A 177 2.44 -12.77 -8.52
C TYR A 177 1.26 -12.07 -9.19
N TYR A 178 1.41 -10.79 -9.56
CA TYR A 178 0.30 -9.98 -10.08
C TYR A 178 -0.32 -10.56 -11.35
N ARG A 179 0.48 -11.07 -12.30
CA ARG A 179 -0.03 -11.66 -13.53
C ARG A 179 -0.96 -12.85 -13.29
N ASP A 180 -0.70 -13.65 -12.27
CA ASP A 180 -1.46 -14.86 -11.98
C ASP A 180 -2.73 -14.55 -11.15
N THR A 181 -2.78 -13.39 -10.47
CA THR A 181 -3.94 -12.96 -9.66
C THR A 181 -5.17 -12.55 -10.48
N LYS A 182 -5.12 -12.55 -11.82
CA LYS A 182 -6.18 -12.05 -12.72
C LYS A 182 -6.60 -10.58 -12.46
N ILE A 183 -5.87 -9.84 -11.62
CA ILE A 183 -6.09 -8.43 -11.35
C ILE A 183 -5.68 -7.62 -12.59
N VAL A 184 -6.58 -6.76 -13.05
CA VAL A 184 -6.37 -5.84 -14.17
C VAL A 184 -5.86 -4.50 -13.67
N ASP A 185 -6.46 -3.98 -12.60
CA ASP A 185 -6.08 -2.68 -12.01
C ASP A 185 -6.47 -2.60 -10.52
N GLU A 186 -5.75 -1.76 -9.78
CA GLU A 186 -5.90 -1.63 -8.32
C GLU A 186 -5.69 -0.18 -7.84
N MET A 187 -6.58 0.27 -6.96
CA MET A 187 -6.38 1.46 -6.13
C MET A 187 -6.70 1.15 -4.67
N VAL A 188 -6.00 1.82 -3.75
CA VAL A 188 -6.04 1.49 -2.32
C VAL A 188 -6.35 2.74 -1.51
N TYR A 189 -7.33 2.63 -0.62
CA TYR A 189 -7.45 3.57 0.49
C TYR A 189 -6.46 3.17 1.57
N VAL A 190 -5.46 4.01 1.82
CA VAL A 190 -4.60 3.89 2.99
C VAL A 190 -5.23 4.71 4.10
N LEU A 191 -5.60 4.07 5.20
CA LEU A 191 -6.32 4.67 6.32
C LEU A 191 -5.53 4.50 7.61
N ARG A 192 -5.66 5.45 8.54
CA ARG A 192 -4.95 5.47 9.83
C ARG A 192 -5.94 5.60 10.99
N PRO A 193 -6.70 4.54 11.34
CA PRO A 193 -7.77 4.63 12.33
C PRO A 193 -7.26 4.79 13.77
N ALA A 194 -6.02 4.36 14.04
CA ALA A 194 -5.38 4.46 15.35
C ALA A 194 -3.85 4.62 15.21
N PHE A 195 -3.19 5.04 16.29
CA PHE A 195 -1.73 5.19 16.29
C PHE A 195 -1.02 3.87 16.04
N GLY A 196 -0.07 3.86 15.09
CA GLY A 196 0.70 2.67 14.73
C GLY A 196 -0.10 1.59 13.98
N VAL A 197 -1.36 1.85 13.62
CA VAL A 197 -2.22 0.96 12.85
C VAL A 197 -2.58 1.61 11.52
N SER A 198 -2.46 0.85 10.43
CA SER A 198 -3.03 1.24 9.15
C SER A 198 -3.93 0.17 8.59
N ILE A 199 -4.96 0.61 7.88
CA ILE A 199 -5.90 -0.24 7.16
C ILE A 199 -5.78 0.09 5.68
N HIS A 200 -5.53 -0.93 4.87
CA HIS A 200 -5.55 -0.80 3.42
C HIS A 200 -6.86 -1.41 2.93
N VAL A 201 -7.71 -0.60 2.31
CA VAL A 201 -8.90 -1.08 1.61
C VAL A 201 -8.57 -1.07 0.12
N CYS A 202 -8.20 -2.25 -0.39
CA CYS A 202 -7.79 -2.47 -1.77
C CYS A 202 -9.02 -2.70 -2.63
N LEU A 203 -9.21 -1.84 -3.63
CA LEU A 203 -10.26 -1.92 -4.63
C LEU A 203 -9.66 -2.47 -5.93
N GLY A 204 -10.17 -3.60 -6.41
CA GLY A 204 -9.66 -4.24 -7.62
C GLY A 204 -10.67 -4.30 -8.76
N ARG A 205 -10.14 -4.19 -9.97
CA ARG A 205 -10.73 -4.70 -11.21
C ARG A 205 -10.02 -5.99 -11.59
N ASP A 206 -10.77 -6.97 -12.04
CA ASP A 206 -10.22 -8.23 -12.52
C ASP A 206 -10.80 -8.59 -13.90
N VAL A 207 -10.45 -9.78 -14.39
CA VAL A 207 -10.93 -10.30 -15.69
C VAL A 207 -12.46 -10.34 -15.81
N THR A 208 -13.23 -10.20 -14.72
CA THR A 208 -14.69 -10.09 -14.77
C THR A 208 -15.14 -8.83 -15.51
N SER A 209 -14.53 -7.68 -15.20
CA SER A 209 -14.79 -6.43 -15.93
C SER A 209 -13.83 -6.23 -17.11
N ASP A 210 -12.66 -6.86 -17.06
CA ASP A 210 -11.57 -6.78 -18.06
C ASP A 210 -11.21 -5.34 -18.49
N THR A 211 -11.35 -4.40 -17.55
CA THR A 211 -11.13 -2.97 -17.78
C THR A 211 -10.48 -2.33 -16.56
N PRO A 212 -9.47 -1.45 -16.74
CA PRO A 212 -8.89 -0.70 -15.64
C PRO A 212 -9.87 0.37 -15.14
N PHE A 213 -9.58 0.97 -13.99
CA PHE A 213 -10.40 2.06 -13.48
C PHE A 213 -10.27 3.31 -14.36
N SER A 214 -11.40 3.98 -14.61
CA SER A 214 -11.42 5.28 -15.28
C SER A 214 -10.98 6.40 -14.33
N ASP A 215 -10.58 7.54 -14.89
CA ASP A 215 -10.32 8.74 -14.08
C ASP A 215 -11.57 9.18 -13.31
N ALA A 216 -12.77 8.98 -13.86
CA ALA A 216 -14.03 9.29 -13.18
C ALA A 216 -14.26 8.38 -11.96
N ALA A 217 -13.91 7.09 -12.05
CA ALA A 217 -13.95 6.17 -10.92
C ALA A 217 -12.96 6.60 -9.83
N TYR A 218 -11.76 7.06 -10.21
CA TYR A 218 -10.77 7.58 -9.26
C TYR A 218 -11.23 8.88 -8.59
N GLU A 219 -11.78 9.84 -9.34
CA GLU A 219 -12.35 11.07 -8.77
C GLU A 219 -13.52 10.78 -7.82
N THR A 220 -14.34 9.78 -8.14
CA THR A 220 -15.39 9.30 -7.24
C THR A 220 -14.79 8.74 -5.96
N ALA A 221 -13.76 7.90 -6.04
CA ALA A 221 -13.06 7.37 -4.87
C ALA A 221 -12.47 8.50 -3.99
N MET A 222 -11.84 9.50 -4.62
CA MET A 222 -11.34 10.68 -3.92
C MET A 222 -12.45 11.46 -3.22
N GLY A 223 -13.61 11.63 -3.86
CA GLY A 223 -14.79 12.27 -3.26
C GLY A 223 -15.38 11.50 -2.08
N LEU A 224 -15.25 10.17 -2.08
CA LEU A 224 -15.73 9.30 -0.98
C LEU A 224 -14.76 9.23 0.21
N LEU A 225 -13.51 9.67 0.05
CA LEU A 225 -12.47 9.57 1.08
C LEU A 225 -12.91 10.05 2.48
N PRO A 226 -13.57 11.21 2.67
CA PRO A 226 -14.01 11.64 3.99
C PRO A 226 -14.99 10.67 4.68
N VAL A 227 -15.88 10.05 3.89
CA VAL A 227 -16.84 9.06 4.38
C VAL A 227 -16.10 7.79 4.77
N VAL A 228 -15.19 7.31 3.92
CA VAL A 228 -14.39 6.10 4.18
C VAL A 228 -13.53 6.26 5.43
N VAL A 229 -12.88 7.42 5.61
CA VAL A 229 -12.10 7.74 6.81
C VAL A 229 -12.96 7.71 8.07
N ALA A 230 -14.16 8.30 8.03
CA ALA A 230 -15.07 8.31 9.18
C ALA A 230 -15.57 6.90 9.54
N LEU A 231 -15.95 6.11 8.54
CA LEU A 231 -16.38 4.72 8.72
C LEU A 231 -15.25 3.87 9.31
N ALA A 232 -14.04 4.01 8.76
CA ALA A 232 -12.85 3.28 9.23
C ALA A 232 -12.45 3.66 10.66
N ALA A 233 -12.46 4.96 10.99
CA ALA A 233 -12.19 5.41 12.34
C ALA A 233 -13.22 4.85 13.34
N ARG A 234 -14.51 4.76 12.94
CA ARG A 234 -15.55 4.22 13.81
C ARG A 234 -15.46 2.71 13.99
N HIS A 235 -15.28 1.97 12.90
CA HIS A 235 -15.32 0.51 12.90
C HIS A 235 -13.98 -0.11 13.35
N TRP A 236 -12.84 0.41 12.88
CA TRP A 236 -11.50 -0.13 13.19
C TRP A 236 -10.71 0.67 14.23
N GLY A 237 -11.25 1.77 14.76
CA GLY A 237 -10.54 2.60 15.76
C GLY A 237 -10.23 1.89 17.09
N HIS A 238 -10.85 0.74 17.34
CA HIS A 238 -10.57 -0.09 18.51
C HIS A 238 -9.37 -1.04 18.31
N ILE A 239 -8.87 -1.19 17.08
CA ILE A 239 -7.71 -2.04 16.80
C ILE A 239 -6.45 -1.38 17.36
N THR A 240 -5.69 -2.14 18.14
CA THR A 240 -4.41 -1.71 18.71
C THR A 240 -3.27 -2.53 18.13
N VAL A 241 -2.04 -1.98 18.21
CA VAL A 241 -0.84 -2.71 17.79
C VAL A 241 -0.70 -4.02 18.57
N ASP A 242 -0.87 -3.96 19.90
CA ASP A 242 -0.70 -5.13 20.77
C ASP A 242 -1.70 -6.24 20.45
N ALA A 243 -2.95 -5.90 20.12
CA ALA A 243 -3.96 -6.89 19.74
C ALA A 243 -3.55 -7.66 18.47
N VAL A 244 -3.06 -6.95 17.45
CA VAL A 244 -2.65 -7.59 16.18
C VAL A 244 -1.33 -8.35 16.33
N VAL A 245 -0.37 -7.82 17.09
CA VAL A 245 0.93 -8.45 17.33
C VAL A 245 0.80 -9.71 18.18
N SER A 246 -0.04 -9.68 19.22
CA SER A 246 -0.25 -10.83 20.11
C SER A 246 -0.89 -12.02 19.39
N GLU A 247 -1.79 -11.75 18.44
CA GLU A 247 -2.43 -12.79 17.61
C GLU A 247 -1.47 -13.36 16.53
N SER A 248 -0.48 -12.58 16.08
CA SER A 248 0.47 -13.00 15.05
C SER A 248 1.70 -13.72 15.60
N GLY A 249 1.96 -13.68 16.91
CA GLY A 249 3.02 -14.45 17.57
C GLY A 249 4.45 -14.02 17.21
N GLN A 250 4.63 -12.85 16.58
CA GLN A 250 5.93 -12.36 16.11
C GLN A 250 6.30 -11.00 16.69
N GLY A 251 7.56 -10.86 17.12
CA GLY A 251 8.07 -9.63 17.72
C GLY A 251 8.12 -8.45 16.74
N ALA A 252 7.80 -7.26 17.23
CA ALA A 252 7.81 -6.01 16.48
C ALA A 252 9.24 -5.63 16.02
N GLY A 253 9.57 -5.91 14.76
CA GLY A 253 10.86 -5.56 14.14
C GLY A 253 10.87 -4.20 13.44
N SER A 254 11.58 -3.20 13.96
CA SER A 254 11.52 -1.78 13.57
C SER A 254 11.86 -1.42 12.10
N GLY A 255 10.86 -1.30 11.23
CA GLY A 255 10.94 -0.53 9.97
C GLY A 255 11.80 -1.13 8.83
N MET A 256 11.96 -0.38 7.73
CA MET A 256 12.64 -0.86 6.51
C MET A 256 14.12 -1.23 6.73
N ALA A 257 14.78 -0.55 7.67
CA ALA A 257 16.16 -0.85 8.07
C ALA A 257 16.26 -2.21 8.77
N ASP A 258 15.28 -2.56 9.61
CA ASP A 258 15.20 -3.87 10.26
C ASP A 258 14.91 -4.98 9.24
N ILE A 259 13.98 -4.74 8.29
CA ILE A 259 13.73 -5.68 7.18
C ILE A 259 15.01 -5.98 6.41
N THR A 260 15.80 -4.94 6.10
CA THR A 260 17.08 -5.10 5.39
C THR A 260 18.08 -5.91 6.21
N ALA A 261 18.16 -5.68 7.53
CA ALA A 261 19.05 -6.40 8.42
C ALA A 261 18.63 -7.88 8.56
N ARG A 262 17.35 -8.15 8.81
CA ARG A 262 16.76 -9.50 8.90
C ARG A 262 16.92 -10.26 7.59
N PHE A 263 16.72 -9.59 6.45
CA PHE A 263 16.96 -10.15 5.13
C PHE A 263 18.42 -10.58 4.96
N SER A 264 19.38 -9.70 5.31
CA SER A 264 20.81 -10.01 5.22
C SER A 264 21.22 -11.17 6.12
N ASP A 265 20.71 -11.19 7.36
CA ASP A 265 20.97 -12.28 8.32
C ASP A 265 20.38 -13.63 7.86
N ARG A 266 19.17 -13.60 7.30
CA ARG A 266 18.52 -14.81 6.79
C ARG A 266 19.20 -15.34 5.53
N LEU A 267 19.65 -14.46 4.65
CA LEU A 267 20.45 -14.83 3.48
C LEU A 267 21.78 -15.48 3.89
N LYS A 268 22.45 -14.94 4.91
CA LYS A 268 23.66 -15.54 5.48
C LYS A 268 23.38 -16.93 6.05
N THR A 269 22.31 -17.07 6.82
CA THR A 269 21.98 -18.33 7.51
C THR A 269 21.50 -19.43 6.54
N LEU A 270 20.69 -19.09 5.54
CA LEU A 270 20.11 -20.07 4.61
C LEU A 270 21.01 -20.39 3.41
N CYS A 271 21.78 -19.40 2.93
CA CYS A 271 22.54 -19.52 1.68
C CYS A 271 24.04 -19.36 1.88
N GLY A 272 24.51 -19.01 3.09
CA GLY A 272 25.93 -18.73 3.35
C GLY A 272 26.43 -17.42 2.73
N VAL A 273 25.55 -16.63 2.11
CA VAL A 273 25.94 -15.41 1.39
C VAL A 273 25.90 -14.20 2.32
N VAL A 274 27.06 -13.52 2.46
CA VAL A 274 27.18 -12.30 3.27
C VAL A 274 27.15 -11.07 2.38
N LEU A 275 26.08 -10.31 2.45
CA LEU A 275 25.92 -9.04 1.73
C LEU A 275 26.21 -7.85 2.65
N THR A 276 26.80 -6.79 2.08
CA THR A 276 26.87 -5.51 2.79
C THR A 276 25.48 -4.88 2.86
N ARG A 277 25.27 -3.95 3.80
CA ARG A 277 24.02 -3.19 3.89
C ARG A 277 23.59 -2.60 2.54
N ARG A 278 24.49 -1.93 1.82
CA ARG A 278 24.18 -1.33 0.50
C ARG A 278 23.83 -2.37 -0.57
N GLN A 279 24.43 -3.56 -0.51
CA GLN A 279 24.08 -4.66 -1.42
C GLN A 279 22.69 -5.23 -1.10
N SER A 280 22.35 -5.40 0.17
CA SER A 280 21.01 -5.83 0.60
C SER A 280 19.94 -4.80 0.22
N GLU A 281 20.19 -3.51 0.47
CA GLU A 281 19.29 -2.42 0.03
C GLU A 281 19.12 -2.43 -1.50
N THR A 282 20.21 -2.59 -2.25
CA THR A 282 20.17 -2.68 -3.72
C THR A 282 19.38 -3.92 -4.19
N ALA A 283 19.53 -5.06 -3.52
CA ALA A 283 18.79 -6.29 -3.84
C ALA A 283 17.28 -6.08 -3.67
N LEU A 284 16.85 -5.54 -2.52
CA LEU A 284 15.43 -5.27 -2.24
C LEU A 284 14.83 -4.28 -3.25
N LEU A 285 15.58 -3.24 -3.64
CA LEU A 285 15.14 -2.29 -4.66
C LEU A 285 14.98 -2.93 -6.05
N ILE A 286 15.89 -3.83 -6.43
CA ILE A 286 15.77 -4.58 -7.69
C ILE A 286 14.53 -5.49 -7.65
N LEU A 287 14.31 -6.21 -6.54
CA LEU A 287 13.16 -7.10 -6.38
C LEU A 287 11.82 -6.33 -6.43
N ARG A 288 11.80 -5.10 -5.92
CA ARG A 288 10.66 -4.16 -6.01
C ARG A 288 10.49 -3.53 -7.41
N GLY A 289 11.39 -3.79 -8.35
CA GLY A 289 11.28 -3.25 -9.71
C GLY A 289 11.77 -1.81 -9.87
N HIS A 290 12.73 -1.34 -9.07
CA HIS A 290 13.37 -0.05 -9.31
C HIS A 290 14.44 -0.17 -10.41
N SER A 291 14.48 0.78 -11.34
CA SER A 291 15.63 0.94 -12.24
C SER A 291 16.90 1.35 -11.48
N SER A 292 18.07 1.25 -12.13
CA SER A 292 19.31 1.76 -11.54
C SER A 292 19.27 3.26 -11.24
N GLY A 293 18.52 4.05 -12.03
CA GLY A 293 18.35 5.48 -11.78
C GLY A 293 17.43 5.75 -10.58
N SER A 294 16.33 5.02 -10.49
CA SER A 294 15.38 5.08 -9.37
C SER A 294 16.04 4.66 -8.05
N ALA A 295 16.73 3.52 -8.05
CA ALA A 295 17.47 3.02 -6.91
C ALA A 295 18.60 3.98 -6.47
N ALA A 296 19.30 4.61 -7.41
CA ALA A 296 20.35 5.59 -7.10
C ALA A 296 19.80 6.78 -6.30
N ARG A 297 18.63 7.28 -6.70
CA ARG A 297 17.94 8.36 -5.99
C ARG A 297 17.58 7.96 -4.56
N MET A 298 17.03 6.77 -4.37
CA MET A 298 16.65 6.27 -3.04
C MET A 298 17.86 6.03 -2.13
N LEU A 299 18.99 5.59 -2.69
CA LEU A 299 20.20 5.30 -1.93
C LEU A 299 21.09 6.55 -1.70
N GLY A 300 20.82 7.66 -2.39
CA GLY A 300 21.64 8.86 -2.35
C GLY A 300 23.01 8.68 -3.02
N VAL A 301 23.08 7.91 -4.12
CA VAL A 301 24.33 7.60 -4.85
C VAL A 301 24.15 7.80 -6.36
N SER A 302 25.20 7.59 -7.16
CA SER A 302 25.10 7.65 -8.62
C SER A 302 24.50 6.35 -9.22
N PRO A 303 23.83 6.41 -10.38
CA PRO A 303 23.40 5.21 -11.10
C PRO A 303 24.53 4.24 -11.42
N GLN A 304 25.74 4.76 -11.66
CA GLN A 304 26.92 3.93 -11.89
C GLN A 304 27.34 3.17 -10.63
N THR A 305 27.23 3.78 -9.46
CA THR A 305 27.47 3.14 -8.16
C THR A 305 26.49 1.99 -7.92
N VAL A 306 25.20 2.18 -8.26
CA VAL A 306 24.20 1.11 -8.18
C VAL A 306 24.54 -0.06 -9.10
N LYS A 307 25.01 0.20 -10.33
CA LYS A 307 25.47 -0.87 -11.23
C LYS A 307 26.65 -1.65 -10.65
N VAL A 308 27.57 -0.98 -9.95
CA VAL A 308 28.68 -1.64 -9.24
C VAL A 308 28.14 -2.51 -8.10
N PHE A 309 27.21 -2.00 -7.28
CA PHE A 309 26.58 -2.80 -6.22
C PHE A 309 25.83 -4.02 -6.77
N ARG A 310 25.10 -3.87 -7.88
CA ARG A 310 24.42 -4.97 -8.58
C ARG A 310 25.41 -6.02 -9.08
N LYS A 311 26.51 -5.61 -9.71
CA LYS A 311 27.55 -6.54 -10.19
C LYS A 311 28.19 -7.31 -9.02
N GLN A 312 28.50 -6.63 -7.93
CA GLN A 312 29.08 -7.25 -6.73
C GLN A 312 28.09 -8.20 -6.04
N LEU A 313 26.82 -7.80 -5.96
CA LEU A 313 25.71 -8.63 -5.46
C LEU A 313 25.63 -9.93 -6.28
N TYR A 314 25.61 -9.82 -7.61
CA TYR A 314 25.48 -10.97 -8.50
C TYR A 314 26.66 -11.94 -8.36
N ALA A 315 27.88 -11.39 -8.33
CA ALA A 315 29.09 -12.18 -8.11
C ALA A 315 29.09 -12.90 -6.75
N ARG A 316 28.61 -12.25 -5.67
CA ARG A 316 28.53 -12.85 -4.34
C ARG A 316 27.47 -13.93 -4.22
N CYS A 317 26.35 -13.76 -4.92
CA CYS A 317 25.28 -14.74 -4.99
C CYS A 317 25.55 -15.85 -6.01
N ALA A 318 26.63 -15.76 -6.80
CA ALA A 318 26.91 -16.65 -7.93
C ALA A 318 25.74 -16.74 -8.94
N ILE A 319 25.10 -15.59 -9.23
CA ILE A 319 24.00 -15.46 -10.18
C ILE A 319 24.39 -14.53 -11.34
N SER A 320 23.65 -14.64 -12.44
CA SER A 320 23.86 -13.91 -13.68
C SER A 320 22.67 -13.04 -14.09
N SER A 321 21.48 -13.30 -13.55
CA SER A 321 20.24 -12.64 -13.95
C SER A 321 19.39 -12.12 -12.78
N GLN A 322 18.44 -11.24 -13.10
CA GLN A 322 17.44 -10.77 -12.13
C GLN A 322 16.43 -11.87 -11.77
N ALA A 323 16.09 -12.76 -12.71
CA ALA A 323 15.25 -13.93 -12.47
C ALA A 323 15.88 -14.86 -11.41
N GLU A 324 17.18 -15.14 -11.52
CA GLU A 324 17.91 -15.93 -10.52
C GLU A 324 17.97 -15.24 -9.15
N LEU A 325 18.13 -13.91 -9.12
CA LEU A 325 18.05 -13.13 -7.87
C LEU A 325 16.68 -13.34 -7.21
N PHE A 326 15.60 -13.22 -8.00
CA PHE A 326 14.24 -13.38 -7.51
C PHE A 326 13.98 -14.81 -6.99
N ALA A 327 14.31 -15.83 -7.78
CA ALA A 327 14.15 -17.23 -7.40
C ALA A 327 14.92 -17.59 -6.12
N MET A 328 16.13 -17.03 -5.95
CA MET A 328 16.92 -17.21 -4.74
C MET A 328 16.31 -16.52 -3.52
N MET A 329 15.79 -15.31 -3.68
CA MET A 329 15.44 -14.43 -2.56
C MET A 329 13.99 -14.55 -2.10
N MET A 330 13.06 -14.98 -2.96
CA MET A 330 11.66 -15.14 -2.59
C MET A 330 11.43 -16.11 -1.40
N PRO A 331 12.04 -17.31 -1.35
CA PRO A 331 11.91 -18.21 -0.20
C PRO A 331 12.52 -17.68 1.10
N ILE A 332 13.35 -16.63 1.01
CA ILE A 332 13.97 -15.96 2.15
C ILE A 332 13.01 -14.90 2.68
N LEU A 333 12.49 -14.05 1.79
CA LEU A 333 11.46 -13.06 2.11
C LEU A 333 10.22 -13.72 2.72
N ALA A 334 9.85 -14.89 2.21
CA ALA A 334 8.71 -15.65 2.69
C ALA A 334 8.86 -16.16 4.15
N ARG A 335 10.08 -16.11 4.69
CA ARG A 335 10.43 -16.55 6.04
C ARG A 335 10.83 -15.38 6.95
N LEU A 336 10.67 -14.15 6.47
CA LEU A 336 10.82 -12.92 7.26
C LEU A 336 9.49 -12.49 7.89
N SER A 337 8.38 -13.00 7.39
CA SER A 337 7.04 -12.81 7.95
C SER A 337 6.66 -13.92 8.92
#